data_AF-A0A139HKF6-F1
#
_entry.id   AF-A0A139HKF6-F1
#
_cell.length_a   1.000
_cell.length_b   1.000
_cell.length_c   1.000
_cell.angle_alpha   90.00
_cell.angle_beta   90.00
_cell.angle_gamma   90.00
#
_symmetry.space_group_name_H-M   'P 1'
#
loop_
_entity.id
_entity.type
_entity.pdbx_description
1 polymer ?
#
loop_
_entity_poly.entity_id
_entity_poly.type
_entity_poly.pdbx_seq_one_letter_code
_entity_poly.pdbx_strand_id
1 'polypeptide(L)'
;MVGLLADMTAPVEANCAICGAPPFPECPHEGERLELALSQAMERWAGLNAIREWVLNHARNQIISTFNQLRAMRMETHRNYLESLPYYTLYRRFNGQPPLQPAQVHLIHSQIHQANTALQQGVDQDWRTSCMRYPEVLDYYFGLIGFEFPSERDTRILDPRFGAPKEAGTRKIRERRDSVDFREPPRERRRERRRSRGGGGTPPPAPLPPSFRR
;
A
#
# COMPACT_ATOMS: atom_id res chain seq x y z
N MET A 1 -63.68 35.42 -6.38
CA MET A 1 -62.95 34.36 -7.10
C MET A 1 -61.58 34.90 -7.45
N VAL A 2 -60.56 34.55 -6.66
CA VAL A 2 -59.16 34.85 -6.98
C VAL A 2 -58.51 33.50 -7.21
N GLY A 3 -58.19 33.19 -8.46
CA GLY A 3 -57.57 31.94 -8.86
C GLY A 3 -56.12 31.93 -8.38
N LEU A 4 -55.78 30.93 -7.55
CA LEU A 4 -54.38 30.56 -7.32
C LEU A 4 -53.82 30.05 -8.65
N LEU A 5 -52.89 30.81 -9.24
CA LEU A 5 -51.94 30.26 -10.19
C LEU A 5 -50.97 29.39 -9.37
N ALA A 6 -51.21 28.09 -9.35
CA ALA A 6 -50.22 27.14 -8.86
C ALA A 6 -49.01 27.23 -9.79
N ASP A 7 -47.88 27.66 -9.24
CA ASP A 7 -46.59 27.69 -9.91
C ASP A 7 -46.19 26.24 -10.24
N MET A 8 -46.44 25.82 -11.48
CA MET A 8 -46.20 24.46 -11.99
C MET A 8 -44.78 24.33 -12.54
N THR A 9 -43.77 24.81 -11.82
CA THR A 9 -42.40 24.41 -12.13
C THR A 9 -42.17 23.03 -11.55
N ALA A 10 -42.34 21.99 -12.39
CA ALA A 10 -41.87 20.65 -12.06
C ALA A 10 -40.38 20.72 -11.68
N PRO A 11 -39.92 19.99 -10.64
CA PRO A 11 -38.51 19.99 -10.28
C PRO A 11 -37.68 19.55 -11.49
N VAL A 12 -36.78 20.42 -11.93
CA VAL A 12 -35.83 20.10 -13.00
C VAL A 12 -34.79 19.15 -12.42
N GLU A 13 -35.00 17.86 -12.65
CA GLU A 13 -34.09 16.80 -12.22
C GLU A 13 -33.06 16.50 -13.31
N ALA A 14 -31.85 16.12 -12.91
CA ALA A 14 -30.78 15.78 -13.84
C ALA A 14 -30.99 14.38 -14.42
N ASN A 15 -30.76 14.24 -15.72
CA ASN A 15 -30.60 12.92 -16.34
C ASN A 15 -29.22 12.34 -15.97
N CYS A 16 -29.08 11.02 -16.04
CA CYS A 16 -27.83 10.32 -15.76
C CYS A 16 -26.66 10.92 -16.59
N ALA A 17 -25.59 11.33 -15.91
CA ALA A 17 -24.41 11.94 -16.51
C ALA A 17 -23.58 10.98 -17.39
N ILE A 18 -23.89 9.68 -17.37
CA ILE A 18 -23.19 8.64 -18.14
C ILE A 18 -23.97 8.24 -19.37
N CYS A 19 -25.26 7.93 -19.23
CA CYS A 19 -26.09 7.39 -20.32
C CYS A 19 -27.25 8.31 -20.74
N GLY A 20 -27.53 9.39 -20.00
CA GLY A 20 -28.61 10.34 -20.30
C GLY A 20 -30.02 9.85 -19.93
N ALA A 21 -30.17 8.71 -19.24
CA ALA A 21 -31.46 8.20 -18.79
C ALA A 21 -32.15 9.17 -17.80
N PRO A 22 -33.50 9.21 -17.77
CA PRO A 22 -34.23 10.01 -16.79
C PRO A 22 -33.92 9.54 -15.34
N PRO A 23 -34.14 10.42 -14.35
CA PRO A 23 -33.81 10.17 -12.94
C PRO A 23 -34.61 9.02 -12.30
N PHE A 24 -35.80 8.71 -12.83
CA PHE A 24 -36.60 7.58 -12.39
C PHE A 24 -36.86 6.58 -13.54
N PRO A 25 -36.66 5.27 -13.33
CA PRO A 25 -36.06 4.65 -12.14
C PRO A 25 -34.56 5.00 -12.00
N GLU A 26 -34.02 4.87 -10.78
CA GLU A 26 -32.62 5.19 -10.50
C GLU A 26 -31.67 4.38 -11.40
N CYS A 27 -30.73 5.08 -12.04
CA CYS A 27 -29.80 4.51 -13.00
C CYS A 27 -28.48 4.15 -12.31
N PRO A 28 -27.95 2.92 -12.45
CA PRO A 28 -26.81 2.45 -11.64
C PRO A 28 -25.46 3.09 -12.02
N HIS A 29 -25.33 3.64 -13.22
CA HIS A 29 -24.02 4.08 -13.76
C HIS A 29 -23.30 5.14 -12.93
N GLU A 30 -24.03 6.05 -12.27
CA GLU A 30 -23.40 7.09 -11.44
C GLU A 30 -22.82 6.50 -10.15
N GLY A 31 -23.53 5.56 -9.52
CA GLY A 31 -23.05 4.82 -8.36
C GLY A 31 -21.81 4.00 -8.68
N GLU A 32 -21.86 3.22 -9.77
CA GLU A 32 -20.71 2.42 -10.24
C GLU A 32 -19.49 3.30 -10.54
N ARG A 33 -19.70 4.48 -11.14
CA ARG A 33 -18.61 5.42 -11.40
C ARG A 33 -18.02 6.00 -10.12
N LEU A 34 -18.85 6.28 -9.11
CA LEU A 34 -18.39 6.74 -7.80
C LEU A 34 -17.55 5.67 -7.10
N GLU A 35 -18.00 4.42 -7.10
CA GLU A 35 -17.25 3.29 -6.53
C GLU A 35 -15.88 3.09 -7.19
N LEU A 36 -15.82 3.22 -8.52
CA LEU A 36 -14.56 3.17 -9.26
C LEU A 36 -13.63 4.32 -8.86
N ALA A 37 -14.16 5.55 -8.77
CA ALA A 37 -13.37 6.72 -8.39
C ALA A 37 -12.85 6.62 -6.95
N LEU A 38 -13.66 6.07 -6.03
CA LEU A 38 -13.26 5.77 -4.66
C LEU A 38 -12.11 4.75 -4.64
N SER A 39 -12.26 3.65 -5.38
CA SER A 39 -11.23 2.61 -5.47
C SER A 39 -9.89 3.18 -5.96
N GLN A 40 -9.92 4.01 -7.00
CA GLN A 40 -8.73 4.70 -7.51
C GLN A 40 -8.13 5.70 -6.50
N ALA A 41 -8.97 6.38 -5.72
CA ALA A 41 -8.49 7.29 -4.66
C ALA A 41 -7.83 6.51 -3.52
N MET A 42 -8.41 5.36 -3.12
CA MET A 42 -7.84 4.46 -2.12
C MET A 42 -6.50 3.88 -2.57
N GLU A 43 -6.36 3.50 -3.85
CA GLU A 43 -5.09 2.99 -4.38
C GLU A 43 -3.97 4.04 -4.31
N ARG A 44 -4.29 5.32 -4.56
CA ARG A 44 -3.34 6.44 -4.38
C ARG A 44 -3.06 6.74 -2.92
N TRP A 45 -3.98 6.43 -2.01
CA TRP A 45 -3.81 6.66 -0.58
C TRP A 45 -2.99 5.54 0.05
N ALA A 46 -1.68 5.78 0.20
CA ALA A 46 -0.74 4.78 0.73
C ALA A 46 -0.91 4.45 2.22
N GLY A 47 -1.86 5.07 2.93
CA GLY A 47 -2.02 4.95 4.39
C GLY A 47 -2.19 3.51 4.87
N LEU A 48 -3.14 2.76 4.31
CA LEU A 48 -3.41 1.37 4.71
C LEU A 48 -2.21 0.45 4.47
N ASN A 49 -1.51 0.64 3.35
CA ASN A 49 -0.33 -0.15 3.02
C ASN A 49 0.82 0.14 3.97
N ALA A 50 1.06 1.42 4.28
CA ALA A 50 2.09 1.84 5.23
C ALA A 50 1.81 1.28 6.64
N ILE A 51 0.55 1.32 7.08
CA ILE A 51 0.11 0.73 8.35
C ILE A 51 0.38 -0.78 8.38
N ARG A 52 -0.08 -1.50 7.34
CA ARG A 52 0.11 -2.95 7.25
C ARG A 52 1.59 -3.32 7.27
N GLU A 53 2.42 -2.62 6.50
CA GLU A 53 3.86 -2.86 6.46
C GLU A 53 4.52 -2.60 7.81
N TRP A 54 4.18 -1.47 8.44
CA TRP A 54 4.70 -1.13 9.77
C TRP A 54 4.34 -2.21 10.80
N VAL A 55 3.07 -2.60 10.90
CA VAL A 55 2.62 -3.63 11.85
C VAL A 55 3.31 -4.97 11.57
N LEU A 56 3.34 -5.41 10.31
CA LEU A 56 3.96 -6.69 9.95
C LEU A 56 5.45 -6.74 10.29
N ASN A 57 6.18 -5.65 10.05
CA ASN A 57 7.60 -5.61 10.36
C ASN A 57 7.84 -5.71 11.87
N HIS A 58 7.09 -4.94 12.66
CA HIS A 58 7.24 -4.94 14.12
C HIS A 58 6.81 -6.28 14.74
N ALA A 59 5.68 -6.84 14.31
CA ALA A 59 5.21 -8.14 14.78
C ALA A 59 6.22 -9.25 14.47
N ARG A 60 6.76 -9.30 13.24
CA ARG A 60 7.79 -10.27 12.87
C ARG A 60 9.04 -10.13 13.73
N ASN A 61 9.52 -8.90 13.94
CA ASN A 61 10.71 -8.65 14.75
C ASN A 61 10.50 -9.07 16.21
N GLN A 62 9.32 -8.83 16.77
CA GLN A 62 9.00 -9.26 18.13
C GLN A 62 9.01 -10.79 18.28
N ILE A 63 8.40 -11.51 17.34
CA ILE A 63 8.37 -12.99 17.33
C ILE A 63 9.80 -13.55 17.17
N ILE A 64 10.57 -13.03 16.22
CA ILE A 64 11.95 -13.47 15.98
C ILE A 64 12.83 -13.19 17.21
N SER A 65 12.71 -12.00 17.82
CA SER A 65 13.46 -11.64 19.02
C SER A 65 13.18 -12.60 20.17
N THR A 66 11.89 -12.88 20.43
CA THR A 66 11.46 -13.80 21.48
C THR A 66 11.99 -15.22 21.22
N PHE A 67 11.86 -15.72 19.98
CA PHE A 67 12.38 -17.03 19.60
C PHE A 67 13.90 -17.13 19.79
N ASN A 68 14.65 -16.10 19.41
CA ASN A 68 16.11 -16.09 19.57
C ASN A 68 16.54 -16.19 21.04
N GLN A 69 15.78 -15.57 21.96
CA GLN A 69 16.03 -15.70 23.39
C GLN A 69 15.80 -17.14 23.88
N LEU A 70 14.68 -17.77 23.49
CA LEU A 70 14.38 -19.16 23.84
C LEU A 70 15.42 -20.12 23.27
N ARG A 71 15.78 -19.93 21.99
CA ARG A 71 16.82 -20.71 21.32
C ARG A 71 18.16 -20.57 22.05
N ALA A 72 18.56 -19.36 22.43
CA ALA A 72 19.80 -19.14 23.18
C ALA A 72 19.81 -19.89 24.52
N MET A 73 18.71 -19.83 25.27
CA MET A 73 18.55 -20.58 26.53
C MET A 73 18.66 -22.09 26.32
N ARG A 74 18.05 -22.64 25.27
CA ARG A 74 18.16 -24.07 24.94
C ARG A 74 19.57 -24.47 24.54
N MET A 75 20.24 -23.66 23.73
CA MET A 75 21.64 -23.90 23.34
C MET A 75 22.55 -23.97 24.56
N GLU A 76 22.36 -23.07 25.52
CA GLU A 76 23.12 -23.06 26.77
C GLU A 76 22.82 -24.29 27.64
N THR A 77 21.53 -24.65 27.78
CA THR A 77 21.11 -25.85 28.52
C THR A 77 21.69 -27.13 27.91
N HIS A 78 21.64 -27.23 26.57
CA HIS A 78 22.20 -28.36 25.84
C HIS A 78 23.72 -28.44 25.98
N ARG A 79 24.42 -27.30 25.90
CA ARG A 79 25.86 -27.23 26.16
C ARG A 79 26.18 -27.78 27.55
N ASN A 80 25.50 -27.29 28.59
CA ASN A 80 25.72 -27.72 29.97
C ASN A 80 25.41 -29.21 30.18
N TYR A 81 24.37 -29.72 29.52
CA TYR A 81 24.07 -31.15 29.51
C TYR A 81 25.21 -31.96 28.89
N LEU A 82 25.72 -31.55 27.73
CA LEU A 82 26.84 -32.25 27.09
C LEU A 82 28.09 -32.26 27.98
N GLU A 83 28.44 -31.14 28.62
CA GLU A 83 29.57 -31.08 29.57
C GLU A 83 29.43 -32.07 30.74
N SER A 84 28.19 -32.38 31.14
CA SER A 84 27.90 -33.34 32.21
C SER A 84 27.99 -34.81 31.77
N LEU A 85 28.00 -35.09 30.46
CA LEU A 85 28.01 -36.45 29.96
C LEU A 85 29.35 -37.16 30.26
N PRO A 86 29.32 -38.44 30.66
CA PRO A 86 30.52 -39.23 30.83
C PRO A 86 31.37 -39.24 29.56
N TYR A 87 32.69 -39.08 29.71
CA TYR A 87 33.66 -39.10 28.61
C TYR A 87 33.54 -37.97 27.57
N TYR A 88 32.60 -37.03 27.71
CA TYR A 88 32.41 -35.96 26.73
C TYR A 88 33.60 -35.00 26.64
N THR A 89 34.25 -34.70 27.77
CA THR A 89 35.47 -33.88 27.79
C THR A 89 36.61 -34.50 26.96
N LEU A 90 36.77 -35.83 27.05
CA LEU A 90 37.71 -36.59 26.21
C LEU A 90 37.26 -36.60 24.76
N TYR A 91 35.98 -36.86 24.50
CA TYR A 91 35.41 -36.81 23.16
C TYR A 91 35.70 -35.48 22.46
N ARG A 92 35.48 -34.35 23.14
CA ARG A 92 35.78 -33.02 22.60
C ARG A 92 37.28 -32.78 22.40
N ARG A 93 38.11 -33.16 23.38
CA ARG A 93 39.57 -32.96 23.33
C ARG A 93 40.21 -33.68 22.14
N PHE A 94 39.70 -34.85 21.77
CA PHE A 94 40.19 -35.68 20.68
C PHE A 94 39.33 -35.55 19.40
N ASN A 95 38.64 -34.43 19.20
CA ASN A 95 37.85 -34.14 17.99
C ASN A 95 36.89 -35.27 17.57
N GLY A 96 36.27 -35.93 18.55
CA GLY A 96 35.32 -37.00 18.32
C GLY A 96 35.92 -38.40 18.11
N GLN A 97 37.25 -38.55 18.25
CA GLN A 97 37.94 -39.84 18.22
C GLN A 97 38.72 -40.09 19.53
N PRO A 98 38.01 -40.22 20.67
CA PRO A 98 38.67 -40.43 21.95
C PRO A 98 39.30 -41.83 22.05
N PRO A 99 40.46 -41.98 22.71
CA PRO A 99 41.10 -43.27 22.95
C PRO A 99 40.38 -44.05 24.06
N LEU A 100 39.15 -44.48 23.78
CA LEU A 100 38.27 -45.21 24.68
C LEU A 100 37.94 -46.59 24.13
N GLN A 101 37.43 -47.48 24.98
CA GLN A 101 36.96 -48.78 24.51
C GLN A 101 35.76 -48.60 23.55
N PRO A 102 35.57 -49.48 22.55
CA PRO A 102 34.49 -49.36 21.57
C PRO A 102 33.09 -49.20 22.18
N ALA A 103 32.81 -49.90 23.29
CA ALA A 103 31.53 -49.78 24.00
C ALA A 103 31.32 -48.38 24.61
N GLN A 104 32.37 -47.77 25.17
CA GLN A 104 32.31 -46.42 25.74
C GLN A 104 32.15 -45.37 24.65
N VAL A 105 32.84 -45.55 23.51
CA VAL A 105 32.67 -44.69 22.33
C VAL A 105 31.23 -44.77 21.85
N HIS A 106 30.67 -45.96 21.67
CA HIS A 106 29.28 -46.11 21.23
C HIS A 106 28.29 -45.44 22.18
N LEU A 107 28.50 -45.55 23.49
CA LEU A 107 27.67 -44.90 24.50
C LEU A 107 27.65 -43.38 24.36
N ILE A 108 28.82 -42.72 24.30
CA ILE A 108 28.88 -41.26 24.20
C ILE A 108 28.30 -40.76 22.87
N HIS A 109 28.52 -41.48 21.76
CA HIS A 109 27.91 -41.15 20.48
C HIS A 109 26.39 -41.21 20.54
N SER A 110 25.83 -42.26 21.15
CA SER A 110 24.39 -42.42 21.32
C SER A 110 23.80 -41.29 22.17
N GLN A 111 24.45 -40.95 23.30
CA GLN A 111 24.00 -39.87 24.19
C GLN A 111 24.05 -38.49 23.51
N ILE A 112 25.12 -38.18 22.78
CA ILE A 112 25.21 -36.93 22.01
C ILE A 112 24.12 -36.87 20.93
N HIS A 113 23.91 -37.96 20.21
CA HIS A 113 22.88 -38.03 19.17
C HIS A 113 21.47 -37.81 19.75
N GLN A 114 21.16 -38.45 20.87
CA GLN A 114 19.91 -38.25 21.59
C GLN A 114 19.76 -36.79 22.06
N ALA A 115 20.81 -36.20 22.63
CA ALA A 115 20.82 -34.81 23.08
C ALA A 115 20.57 -33.83 21.94
N ASN A 116 21.18 -34.05 20.78
CA ASN A 116 21.01 -33.22 19.58
C ASN A 116 19.58 -33.31 19.05
N THR A 117 19.00 -34.52 19.05
CA THR A 117 17.62 -34.75 18.62
C THR A 117 16.64 -34.01 19.55
N ALA A 118 16.84 -34.11 20.86
CA ALA A 118 16.03 -33.42 21.85
C ALA A 118 16.15 -31.89 21.76
N LEU A 119 17.37 -31.37 21.51
CA LEU A 119 17.58 -29.94 21.26
C LEU A 119 16.79 -29.48 20.03
N GLN A 120 16.89 -30.19 18.91
CA GLN A 120 16.19 -29.84 17.68
C GLN A 120 14.68 -29.80 17.89
N GLN A 121 14.10 -30.85 18.49
CA GLN A 121 12.67 -30.90 18.81
C GLN A 121 12.23 -29.75 19.71
N GLY A 122 13.04 -29.39 20.71
CA GLY A 122 12.78 -28.25 21.58
C GLY A 122 12.79 -26.92 20.84
N VAL A 123 13.76 -26.71 19.96
CA VAL A 123 13.85 -25.49 19.12
C VAL A 123 12.66 -25.41 18.16
N ASP A 124 12.28 -26.51 17.53
CA ASP A 124 11.12 -26.56 16.62
C ASP A 124 9.81 -26.24 17.36
N GLN A 125 9.68 -26.74 18.59
CA GLN A 125 8.51 -26.46 19.43
C GLN A 125 8.47 -24.99 19.86
N ASP A 126 9.59 -24.41 20.27
CA ASP A 126 9.66 -22.99 20.63
C ASP A 126 9.32 -22.09 19.42
N TRP A 127 9.77 -22.47 18.22
CA TRP A 127 9.40 -21.76 17.00
C TRP A 127 7.90 -21.80 16.73
N ARG A 128 7.29 -23.00 16.86
CA ARG A 128 5.84 -23.16 16.70
C ARG A 128 5.08 -22.31 17.71
N THR A 129 5.45 -22.40 19.00
CA THR A 129 4.83 -21.60 20.06
C THR A 129 5.00 -20.10 19.81
N SER A 130 6.17 -19.65 19.35
CA SER A 130 6.40 -18.24 19.01
C SER A 130 5.49 -17.79 17.87
N CYS A 131 5.33 -18.59 16.81
CA CYS A 131 4.40 -18.28 15.71
C CYS A 131 2.93 -18.23 16.15
N MET A 132 2.51 -19.06 17.11
CA MET A 132 1.13 -19.05 17.62
C MET A 132 0.75 -17.71 18.30
N ARG A 133 1.73 -16.87 18.64
CA ARG A 133 1.52 -15.55 19.25
C ARG A 133 1.28 -14.43 18.24
N TYR A 134 1.29 -14.70 16.93
CA TYR A 134 1.02 -13.65 15.93
C TYR A 134 -0.28 -12.88 16.17
N PRO A 135 -1.44 -13.50 16.50
CA PRO A 135 -2.68 -12.76 16.72
C PRO A 135 -2.55 -11.67 17.79
N GLU A 136 -2.13 -12.03 19.01
CA GLU A 136 -1.98 -11.08 20.12
C GLU A 136 -0.95 -9.99 19.84
N VAL A 137 0.14 -10.32 19.14
CA VAL A 137 1.20 -9.36 18.79
C VAL A 137 0.71 -8.38 17.72
N LEU A 138 -0.04 -8.87 16.72
CA LEU A 138 -0.65 -8.03 15.71
C LEU A 138 -1.67 -7.07 16.34
N ASP A 139 -2.53 -7.58 17.22
CA ASP A 139 -3.53 -6.76 17.93
C ASP A 139 -2.86 -5.64 18.74
N TYR A 140 -1.77 -5.94 19.44
CA TYR A 140 -0.97 -4.94 20.15
C TYR A 140 -0.48 -3.84 19.21
N TYR A 141 0.18 -4.18 18.10
CA TYR A 141 0.75 -3.19 17.19
C TYR A 141 -0.31 -2.41 16.42
N PHE A 142 -1.43 -3.03 16.03
CA PHE A 142 -2.57 -2.30 15.47
C PHE A 142 -3.16 -1.33 16.51
N GLY A 143 -3.24 -1.73 17.78
CA GLY A 143 -3.73 -0.88 18.86
C GLY A 143 -2.87 0.35 19.15
N LEU A 144 -1.60 0.38 18.69
CA LEU A 144 -0.74 1.57 18.79
C LEU A 144 -1.04 2.63 17.72
N ILE A 145 -1.80 2.27 16.68
CA ILE A 145 -2.08 3.18 15.57
C ILE A 145 -3.30 4.02 15.91
N GLY A 146 -3.09 5.34 16.00
CA GLY A 146 -4.16 6.32 16.16
C GLY A 146 -4.66 6.84 14.82
N PHE A 147 -5.97 6.98 14.69
CA PHE A 147 -6.62 7.72 13.60
C PHE A 147 -7.45 8.84 14.19
N GLU A 148 -7.29 10.04 13.63
CA GLU A 148 -8.12 11.19 13.94
C GLU A 148 -8.88 11.60 12.69
N PHE A 149 -10.20 11.66 12.80
CA PHE A 149 -11.06 12.21 11.77
C PHE A 149 -11.21 13.71 12.02
N PRO A 150 -11.11 14.55 10.99
CA PRO A 150 -11.46 15.96 11.14
C PRO A 150 -12.92 16.09 11.59
N SER A 151 -13.22 17.12 12.39
CA SER A 151 -14.59 17.41 12.82
C SER A 151 -15.47 17.79 11.62
N GLU A 152 -16.75 17.42 11.63
CA GLU A 152 -17.74 17.87 10.65
C GLU A 152 -17.83 19.40 10.50
N ARG A 153 -17.37 20.15 11.50
CA ARG A 153 -17.32 21.62 11.48
C ARG A 153 -16.01 22.20 10.93
N ASP A 154 -15.06 21.35 10.56
CA ASP A 154 -13.79 21.78 9.97
C ASP A 154 -14.07 22.47 8.62
N THR A 155 -13.47 23.65 8.42
CA THR A 155 -13.67 24.43 7.19
C THR A 155 -13.21 23.68 5.94
N ARG A 156 -12.27 22.74 6.07
CA ARG A 156 -11.81 21.88 4.98
C ARG A 156 -12.87 20.87 4.52
N ILE A 157 -13.80 20.51 5.42
CA ILE A 157 -14.95 19.66 5.11
C ILE A 157 -16.12 20.50 4.60
N LEU A 158 -16.36 21.67 5.22
CA LEU A 158 -17.49 22.54 4.88
C LEU A 158 -17.32 23.30 3.54
N ASP A 159 -16.12 23.75 3.21
CA ASP A 159 -15.79 24.42 1.94
C ASP A 159 -14.60 23.72 1.25
N PRO A 160 -14.77 22.50 0.73
CA PRO A 160 -13.69 21.76 0.09
C PRO A 160 -13.38 22.38 -1.27
N ARG A 161 -12.12 22.77 -1.48
CA ARG A 161 -11.66 23.37 -2.74
C ARG A 161 -10.97 22.33 -3.59
N PHE A 162 -11.59 21.99 -4.72
CA PHE A 162 -11.05 21.03 -5.68
C PHE A 162 -10.52 21.73 -6.94
N GLY A 163 -9.44 21.19 -7.52
CA GLY A 163 -8.80 21.69 -8.74
C GLY A 163 -7.49 22.45 -8.49
N ALA A 164 -6.74 22.71 -9.56
CA ALA A 164 -5.49 23.44 -9.48
C ALA A 164 -5.75 24.89 -9.00
N PRO A 165 -4.88 25.47 -8.15
CA PRO A 165 -4.98 26.89 -7.80
C PRO A 165 -5.01 27.70 -9.10
N LYS A 166 -6.04 28.54 -9.27
CA LYS A 166 -6.05 29.49 -10.39
C LYS A 166 -4.84 30.40 -10.20
N GLU A 167 -3.79 30.20 -11.01
CA GLU A 167 -2.66 31.12 -11.05
C GLU A 167 -3.20 32.53 -11.28
N ALA A 168 -3.06 33.37 -10.25
CA ALA A 168 -3.45 34.75 -10.31
C ALA A 168 -2.47 35.50 -11.22
N GLY A 169 -2.71 35.53 -12.53
CA GLY A 169 -1.94 36.42 -13.39
C GLY A 169 -1.77 36.02 -14.85
N THR A 170 -2.85 35.95 -15.61
CA THR A 170 -2.78 36.38 -17.02
C THR A 170 -3.83 37.45 -17.25
N ARG A 171 -3.47 38.70 -16.92
CA ARG A 171 -4.19 39.88 -17.42
C ARG A 171 -4.17 39.76 -18.94
N LYS A 172 -5.30 39.41 -19.55
CA LYS A 172 -5.49 39.52 -21.00
C LYS A 172 -5.22 40.97 -21.38
N ILE A 173 -4.07 41.22 -22.00
CA ILE A 173 -3.79 42.49 -22.68
C ILE A 173 -4.86 42.64 -23.76
N ARG A 174 -5.78 43.57 -23.52
CA ARG A 174 -6.81 43.98 -24.47
C ARG A 174 -6.13 44.93 -25.46
N GLU A 175 -5.58 44.38 -26.54
CA GLU A 175 -4.97 45.18 -27.59
C GLU A 175 -6.07 45.92 -28.36
N ARG A 176 -5.94 47.25 -28.36
CA ARG A 176 -6.91 48.22 -28.83
C ARG A 176 -6.50 48.64 -30.25
N ARG A 177 -7.22 48.10 -31.24
CA ARG A 177 -7.60 48.67 -32.55
C ARG A 177 -6.67 49.74 -33.15
N ASP A 178 -6.09 49.46 -34.32
CA ASP A 178 -5.89 50.47 -35.37
C ASP A 178 -6.06 49.88 -36.78
N SER A 179 -6.76 50.65 -37.62
CA SER A 179 -7.22 50.36 -38.98
C SER A 179 -6.24 50.94 -40.01
N VAL A 180 -5.89 50.25 -41.11
CA VAL A 180 -5.76 50.86 -42.47
C VAL A 180 -5.75 49.80 -43.61
N ASP A 181 -6.23 50.24 -44.77
CA ASP A 181 -6.58 49.60 -46.05
C ASP A 181 -5.49 48.91 -46.92
N PHE A 182 -6.00 47.97 -47.74
CA PHE A 182 -5.63 47.45 -49.07
C PHE A 182 -4.25 47.73 -49.74
N ARG A 183 -3.55 46.64 -50.11
CA ARG A 183 -2.92 46.43 -51.45
C ARG A 183 -2.44 44.98 -51.65
N GLU A 184 -2.75 44.37 -52.80
CA GLU A 184 -2.25 43.06 -53.32
C GLU A 184 -1.42 43.30 -54.61
N PRO A 185 -0.70 42.30 -55.20
CA PRO A 185 0.34 41.40 -54.66
C PRO A 185 1.61 41.38 -55.57
N PRO A 186 2.62 40.50 -55.34
CA PRO A 186 2.88 39.50 -56.40
C PRO A 186 3.26 38.08 -55.95
N ARG A 187 2.90 37.14 -56.84
CA ARG A 187 3.21 35.70 -56.93
C ARG A 187 4.74 35.48 -56.93
N GLU A 188 5.37 34.36 -56.55
CA GLU A 188 5.04 32.94 -56.65
C GLU A 188 6.18 32.16 -55.96
N ARG A 189 5.91 31.07 -55.21
CA ARG A 189 6.68 29.78 -55.22
C ARG A 189 6.31 28.88 -54.04
N ARG A 190 5.39 27.94 -54.35
CA ARG A 190 5.61 26.49 -54.25
C ARG A 190 5.99 25.90 -52.87
N ARG A 191 4.98 25.38 -52.15
CA ARG A 191 4.98 23.97 -51.66
C ARG A 191 3.60 23.55 -51.12
N GLU A 192 2.85 22.92 -52.03
CA GLU A 192 2.16 21.65 -51.85
C GLU A 192 2.07 21.05 -50.43
N ARG A 193 0.85 21.05 -49.86
CA ARG A 193 0.15 19.83 -49.39
C ARG A 193 -1.33 20.11 -49.08
N ARG A 194 -2.21 19.42 -49.82
CA ARG A 194 -3.68 19.34 -49.66
C ARG A 194 -4.04 18.78 -48.26
N ARG A 195 -4.87 19.48 -47.48
CA ARG A 195 -6.33 19.31 -47.23
C ARG A 195 -6.79 17.94 -46.69
N SER A 196 -7.26 17.94 -45.43
CA SER A 196 -8.65 17.66 -44.97
C SER A 196 -8.64 17.54 -43.42
N ARG A 197 -9.17 18.48 -42.64
CA ARG A 197 -10.58 18.75 -42.24
C ARG A 197 -11.24 17.61 -41.43
N GLY A 198 -11.57 17.90 -40.17
CA GLY A 198 -12.30 17.08 -39.20
C GLY A 198 -11.51 17.04 -37.87
N GLY A 199 -11.87 17.71 -36.77
CA GLY A 199 -13.21 18.00 -36.24
C GLY A 199 -13.58 16.92 -35.23
N GLY A 200 -13.09 17.02 -34.00
CA GLY A 200 -13.38 16.10 -32.89
C GLY A 200 -12.38 16.28 -31.76
N GLY A 201 -12.72 17.13 -30.79
CA GLY A 201 -11.89 17.37 -29.61
C GLY A 201 -11.87 16.16 -28.69
N THR A 202 -10.70 15.54 -28.57
CA THR A 202 -10.37 14.67 -27.44
C THR A 202 -9.96 15.55 -26.25
N PRO A 203 -10.45 15.28 -25.03
CA PRO A 203 -9.91 15.92 -23.84
C PRO A 203 -8.43 15.50 -23.64
N PRO A 204 -7.57 16.38 -23.10
CA PRO A 204 -6.16 16.09 -22.95
C PRO A 204 -5.95 14.90 -21.99
N PRO A 205 -4.98 14.01 -22.28
CA PRO A 205 -4.66 12.90 -21.38
C PRO A 205 -4.11 13.43 -20.05
N ALA A 206 -4.53 12.79 -18.95
CA ALA A 206 -4.03 13.08 -17.61
C ALA A 206 -2.50 12.91 -17.51
N PRO A 207 -1.81 13.72 -16.69
CA PRO A 207 -0.37 13.64 -16.56
C PRO A 207 0.05 12.29 -15.95
N LEU A 208 0.96 11.60 -16.65
CA LEU A 208 1.59 10.36 -16.17
C LEU A 208 2.53 10.66 -14.98
N PRO A 209 2.63 9.75 -13.99
CA PRO A 209 3.60 9.88 -12.91
C PRO A 209 5.04 9.75 -13.44
N PRO A 210 6.03 10.38 -12.79
CA PRO A 210 7.41 10.36 -13.24
C PRO A 210 7.98 8.93 -13.21
N SER A 211 8.52 8.51 -14.35
CA SER A 211 9.27 7.27 -14.46
C SER A 211 10.58 7.37 -13.70
N PHE A 212 10.71 6.61 -12.62
CA PHE A 212 12.00 6.36 -12.00
C PHE A 212 12.81 5.44 -12.91
N ARG A 213 13.81 6.00 -13.60
CA ARG A 213 14.90 5.21 -14.18
C ARG A 213 15.78 4.70 -13.04
N ARG A 214 16.05 3.39 -13.06
CA ARG A 214 17.18 2.77 -12.35
C ARG A 214 18.50 3.22 -12.95
#